data_AF-A0A819UFR5-F1
#
_entry.id   AF-A0A819UFR5-F1
#
_cell.length_a   1.000
_cell.length_b   1.000
_cell.length_c   1.000
_cell.angle_alpha   90.00
_cell.angle_beta   90.00
_cell.angle_gamma   90.00
#
_symmetry.space_group_name_H-M   'P 1'
#
loop_
_entity.id
_entity.type
_entity.pdbx_description
1 polymer ?
#
loop_
_entity_poly.entity_id
_entity_poly.type
_entity_poly.pdbx_seq_one_letter_code
_entity_poly.pdbx_strand_id
1 'polypeptide(L)'
;MGVPGFYSYLFKKYPDIKSVCTEMNLSHETKCHNLYLDLNNIIHKYAESNDKNEIIKDVIEHIDRIFRSILPSQLLYIAMDGVAPRARMPHQRTKRFLKSKQIDGITTDEQNDSKKKLSMNVI
;
A
#
# COMPACT_ATOMS: atom_id res chain seq x y z
N MET A 1 3.59 -2.70 19.08
CA MET A 1 3.05 -1.43 18.56
C MET A 1 3.68 -1.17 17.20
N GLY A 2 2.93 -1.33 16.11
CA GLY A 2 3.42 -1.03 14.74
C GLY A 2 3.06 0.38 14.29
N VAL A 3 3.45 0.74 13.07
CA VAL A 3 3.05 2.01 12.42
C VAL A 3 1.54 2.29 12.56
N PRO A 4 0.62 1.32 12.37
CA PRO A 4 -0.81 1.57 12.57
C PRO A 4 -1.17 1.94 14.01
N GLY A 5 -0.55 1.29 15.01
CA GLY A 5 -0.80 1.57 16.42
C GLY A 5 -0.31 2.96 16.83
N PHE A 6 0.86 3.37 16.32
CA PHE A 6 1.39 4.71 16.55
C PHE A 6 0.55 5.78 15.84
N TYR A 7 0.15 5.53 14.60
CA TYR A 7 -0.79 6.38 13.85
C TYR A 7 -2.09 6.58 14.63
N SER A 8 -2.73 5.49 15.09
CA SER A 8 -3.95 5.58 15.89
C SER A 8 -3.76 6.33 17.20
N TYR A 9 -2.62 6.18 17.88
CA TYR A 9 -2.32 6.93 19.10
C TYR A 9 -2.24 8.43 18.84
N LEU A 10 -1.53 8.86 17.79
CA LEU A 10 -1.38 10.27 17.44
C LEU A 10 -2.72 10.96 17.20
N PHE A 11 -3.60 10.36 16.38
CA PHE A 11 -4.90 10.97 16.08
C PHE A 11 -5.88 10.94 17.25
N LYS A 12 -5.75 9.99 18.18
CA LYS A 12 -6.53 10.01 19.43
C LYS A 12 -6.08 11.11 20.37
N LYS A 13 -4.77 11.38 20.42
CA LYS A 13 -4.19 12.35 21.35
C LYS A 13 -4.22 13.79 20.84
N TYR A 14 -4.07 13.97 19.53
CA TYR A 14 -4.03 15.27 18.86
C TYR A 14 -4.98 15.25 17.66
N PRO A 15 -6.29 15.44 17.85
CA PRO A 15 -7.27 15.34 16.77
C PRO A 15 -7.08 16.41 15.68
N ASP A 16 -6.57 17.59 16.04
CA ASP A 16 -6.42 18.74 15.15
C ASP A 16 -5.37 18.53 14.04
N ILE A 17 -4.49 17.54 14.17
CA ILE A 17 -3.49 17.22 13.13
C ILE A 17 -4.13 16.55 11.90
N LYS A 18 -5.38 16.10 12.02
CA LYS A 18 -6.10 15.45 10.93
C LYS A 18 -6.83 16.50 10.10
N SER A 19 -6.33 16.77 8.91
CA SER A 19 -7.07 17.47 7.87
C SER A 19 -7.54 16.49 6.80
N VAL A 20 -8.72 16.75 6.23
CA VAL A 20 -9.19 16.02 5.06
C VAL A 20 -8.67 16.73 3.82
N CYS A 21 -7.74 16.09 3.12
CA CYS A 21 -7.27 16.58 1.83
C CYS A 21 -8.32 16.27 0.76
N THR A 22 -8.96 17.31 0.21
CA THR A 22 -9.75 17.23 -1.02
C THR A 22 -9.05 18.03 -2.11
N GLU A 23 -9.34 17.72 -3.38
CA GLU A 23 -8.76 18.40 -4.54
C GLU A 23 -8.97 19.93 -4.50
N MET A 24 -10.07 20.40 -3.92
CA MET A 24 -10.39 21.83 -3.81
C MET A 24 -9.80 22.51 -2.56
N ASN A 25 -9.51 21.77 -1.49
CA ASN A 25 -9.07 22.37 -0.22
C ASN A 25 -7.56 22.69 -0.23
N LEU A 26 -6.73 21.89 -0.90
CA LEU A 26 -5.27 22.08 -0.87
C LEU A 26 -4.80 23.28 -1.69
N SER A 27 -5.45 23.58 -2.82
CA SER A 27 -5.10 24.70 -3.69
C SER A 27 -5.29 26.06 -3.01
N HIS A 28 -6.19 26.15 -2.03
CA HIS A 28 -6.53 27.40 -1.36
C HIS A 28 -5.85 27.60 0.00
N GLU A 29 -5.64 26.55 0.80
CA GLU A 29 -5.14 26.72 2.19
C GLU A 29 -3.65 26.44 2.38
N THR A 30 -3.00 25.61 1.54
CA THR A 30 -1.58 25.27 1.78
C THR A 30 -0.85 24.94 0.49
N LYS A 31 0.00 25.88 0.06
CA LYS A 31 0.87 25.68 -1.10
C LYS A 31 1.90 24.59 -0.80
N CYS A 32 1.86 23.50 -1.56
CA CYS A 32 2.91 22.49 -1.56
C CYS A 32 3.99 22.85 -2.60
N HIS A 33 5.25 22.85 -2.19
CA HIS A 33 6.39 23.04 -3.10
C HIS A 33 6.97 21.71 -3.56
N ASN A 34 7.20 20.81 -2.61
CA ASN A 34 7.94 19.57 -2.84
C ASN A 34 7.12 18.38 -2.33
N LEU A 35 6.80 17.45 -3.23
CA LEU A 35 6.07 16.23 -2.94
C LEU A 35 7.01 15.03 -3.07
N TYR A 36 7.08 14.20 -2.02
CA TYR A 36 7.89 12.98 -1.98
C TYR A 36 6.98 11.77 -1.87
N LEU A 37 7.11 10.82 -2.80
CA LEU A 37 6.30 9.61 -2.87
C LEU A 37 7.15 8.36 -2.68
N ASP A 38 6.77 7.49 -1.74
CA ASP A 38 7.28 6.12 -1.62
C ASP A 38 6.46 5.19 -2.50
N LEU A 39 7.02 4.81 -3.64
CA LEU A 39 6.33 4.05 -4.67
C LEU A 39 6.06 2.61 -4.25
N ASN A 40 6.84 2.02 -3.34
CA ASN A 40 6.68 0.62 -2.97
C ASN A 40 5.31 0.36 -2.35
N ASN A 41 4.82 1.30 -1.53
CA ASN A 41 3.49 1.20 -0.93
C ASN A 41 2.36 1.30 -1.97
N ILE A 42 2.56 2.03 -3.06
CA ILE A 42 1.59 2.13 -4.15
C ILE A 42 1.60 0.84 -4.96
N ILE A 43 2.78 0.37 -5.38
CA ILE A 43 2.94 -0.88 -6.14
C ILE A 43 2.34 -2.06 -5.37
N HIS A 44 2.59 -2.18 -4.07
CA HIS A 44 2.07 -3.28 -3.26
C HIS A 44 0.54 -3.35 -3.20
N LYS A 45 -0.19 -2.26 -3.48
CA LYS A 45 -1.66 -2.28 -3.56
C LYS A 45 -2.18 -2.95 -4.83
N TYR A 46 -1.41 -2.87 -5.92
CA TYR A 46 -1.82 -3.35 -7.24
C TYR A 46 -1.10 -4.65 -7.65
N ALA A 47 -0.02 -5.01 -6.95
CA ALA A 47 0.84 -6.15 -7.24
C ALA A 47 0.18 -7.54 -7.11
N GLU A 48 -1.12 -7.61 -6.78
CA GLU A 48 -1.90 -8.86 -6.77
C GLU A 48 -2.57 -9.14 -8.12
N SER A 49 -2.61 -8.18 -9.05
CA SER A 49 -3.03 -8.45 -10.44
C SER A 49 -1.97 -9.28 -11.19
N ASN A 50 -2.42 -10.11 -12.14
CA ASN A 50 -1.55 -10.96 -12.95
C ASN A 50 -0.99 -10.24 -14.18
N ASP A 51 -1.62 -9.15 -14.65
CA ASP A 51 -1.13 -8.40 -15.81
C ASP A 51 -0.26 -7.22 -15.38
N LYS A 52 1.01 -7.27 -15.80
CA LYS A 52 1.98 -6.20 -15.55
C LYS A 52 1.54 -4.87 -16.17
N ASN A 53 0.88 -4.89 -17.33
CA ASN A 53 0.44 -3.67 -18.00
C ASN A 53 -0.68 -2.97 -17.22
N GLU A 54 -1.61 -3.75 -16.65
CA GLU A 54 -2.65 -3.24 -15.76
C GLU A 54 -2.04 -2.65 -14.49
N ILE A 55 -1.11 -3.35 -13.85
CA ILE A 55 -0.40 -2.84 -12.66
C ILE A 55 0.26 -1.49 -12.95
N ILE A 56 0.97 -1.36 -14.07
CA ILE A 56 1.64 -0.12 -14.44
C ILE A 56 0.62 1.00 -14.65
N LYS A 57 -0.48 0.71 -15.35
CA LYS A 57 -1.55 1.69 -15.59
C LYS A 57 -2.16 2.18 -14.27
N ASP A 58 -2.50 1.25 -13.38
CA ASP A 58 -3.10 1.57 -12.08
C ASP A 58 -2.16 2.39 -11.19
N VAL A 59 -0.87 2.07 -11.20
CA VAL A 59 0.15 2.82 -10.46
C VAL A 59 0.28 4.24 -11.01
N ILE A 60 0.31 4.41 -12.34
CA ILE A 60 0.37 5.73 -12.99
C ILE A 60 -0.87 6.55 -12.64
N GLU A 61 -2.07 5.96 -12.75
CA GLU A 61 -3.33 6.63 -12.41
C GLU A 61 -3.38 7.05 -10.94
N HIS A 62 -2.87 6.20 -10.03
CA HIS A 62 -2.78 6.53 -8.61
C HIS A 62 -1.86 7.72 -8.35
N ILE A 63 -0.71 7.77 -9.02
CA ILE A 63 0.25 8.89 -8.91
C ILE A 63 -0.40 10.17 -9.46
N ASP A 64 -1.06 10.11 -10.61
CA ASP A 64 -1.73 11.26 -11.23
C ASP A 64 -2.79 11.86 -10.30
N ARG A 65 -3.61 11.02 -9.66
CA ARG A 65 -4.59 11.47 -8.66
C ARG A 65 -3.93 12.20 -7.48
N ILE A 66 -2.83 11.68 -6.95
CA ILE A 66 -2.10 12.33 -5.85
C ILE A 66 -1.52 13.67 -6.32
N PHE A 67 -0.90 13.69 -7.51
CA PHE A 67 -0.31 14.91 -8.05
C PHE A 67 -1.35 16.00 -8.25
N ARG A 68 -2.51 15.68 -8.86
CA ARG A 68 -3.62 16.62 -9.05
C ARG A 68 -4.22 17.11 -7.74
N SER A 69 -4.21 16.29 -6.70
CA SER A 69 -4.71 16.68 -5.37
C SER A 69 -3.79 17.68 -4.65
N ILE A 70 -2.48 17.64 -4.92
CA ILE A 70 -1.47 18.40 -4.16
C ILE A 70 -0.88 19.57 -4.96
N LEU A 71 -0.80 19.45 -6.29
CA LEU A 71 -0.24 20.42 -7.23
C LEU A 71 1.11 21.01 -6.75
N PRO A 72 2.15 20.16 -6.57
CA PRO A 72 3.45 20.63 -6.12
C PRO A 72 4.06 21.61 -7.14
N SER A 73 4.52 22.75 -6.66
CA SER A 73 4.98 23.85 -7.52
C SER A 73 6.46 23.78 -7.92
N GLN A 74 7.27 22.92 -7.31
CA GLN A 74 8.71 22.86 -7.55
C GLN A 74 9.23 21.45 -7.84
N LEU A 75 8.92 20.47 -6.97
CA LEU A 75 9.49 19.13 -7.07
C LEU A 75 8.43 18.04 -6.84
N LEU A 76 8.42 17.07 -7.75
CA LEU A 76 7.85 15.75 -7.52
C LEU A 76 9.01 14.74 -7.48
N TYR A 77 9.24 14.13 -6.32
CA TYR A 77 10.24 13.09 -6.13
C TYR A 77 9.57 11.75 -5.87
N ILE A 78 9.80 10.77 -6.75
CA ILE A 78 9.25 9.41 -6.62
C ILE A 78 10.38 8.46 -6.28
N ALA A 79 10.35 7.90 -5.08
CA ALA A 79 11.34 6.99 -4.56
C ALA A 79 10.91 5.53 -4.73
N MET A 80 11.82 4.69 -5.22
CA MET A 80 11.70 3.23 -5.21
C MET A 80 12.74 2.64 -4.26
N ASP A 81 12.40 1.55 -3.57
CA ASP A 81 13.35 0.88 -2.68
C ASP A 81 14.41 0.15 -3.53
N GLY A 82 15.67 0.56 -3.37
CA GLY A 82 16.82 -0.17 -3.88
C GLY A 82 17.24 -1.31 -2.94
N VAL A 83 18.50 -1.71 -3.04
CA VAL A 83 19.07 -2.72 -2.13
C VAL A 83 19.10 -2.17 -0.70
N ALA A 84 18.43 -2.87 0.22
CA ALA A 84 18.36 -2.46 1.61
C ALA A 84 19.68 -2.72 2.36
N PRO A 85 20.01 -1.87 3.36
CA PRO A 85 21.19 -2.09 4.20
C PRO A 85 21.07 -3.36 5.03
N ARG A 86 22.21 -3.95 5.41
CA ARG A 86 22.26 -5.24 6.12
C ARG A 86 21.41 -5.31 7.38
N ALA A 87 21.32 -4.22 8.13
CA ALA A 87 20.48 -4.15 9.34
C ALA A 87 18.97 -4.32 9.05
N ARG A 88 18.49 -3.90 7.87
CA ARG A 88 17.07 -3.99 7.47
C ARG A 88 16.74 -5.32 6.78
N MET A 89 17.75 -6.04 6.28
CA MET A 89 17.57 -7.29 5.55
C MET A 89 16.85 -8.39 6.35
N PRO A 90 17.18 -8.66 7.63
CA PRO A 90 16.45 -9.67 8.42
C PRO A 90 14.95 -9.36 8.52
N HIS A 91 14.60 -8.09 8.76
CA HIS A 91 13.21 -7.65 8.83
C HIS A 91 12.48 -7.85 7.49
N GLN A 92 13.10 -7.51 6.36
CA GLN A 92 12.51 -7.78 5.05
C GLN A 92 12.34 -9.28 4.80
N ARG A 93 13.34 -10.09 5.15
CA ARG A 93 13.31 -11.55 4.96
C ARG A 93 12.20 -12.20 5.77
N THR A 94 12.07 -11.86 7.06
CA THR A 94 11.00 -12.39 7.92
C THR A 94 9.63 -11.99 7.38
N LYS A 95 9.44 -10.74 6.94
CA LYS A 95 8.17 -10.30 6.34
C LYS A 95 7.82 -11.11 5.09
N ARG A 96 8.77 -11.31 4.18
CA ARG A 96 8.56 -12.10 2.95
C ARG A 96 8.20 -13.55 3.27
N PHE A 97 8.88 -14.16 4.25
CA PHE A 97 8.61 -15.52 4.70
C PHE A 97 7.22 -15.67 5.32
N LEU A 98 6.77 -14.70 6.12
CA LEU A 98 5.43 -14.73 6.69
C LEU A 98 4.34 -14.54 5.62
N LYS A 99 4.57 -13.66 4.64
CA LYS A 99 3.63 -13.43 3.53
C LYS A 99 3.45 -14.70 2.70
N SER A 100 4.54 -15.41 2.36
CA SER A 100 4.43 -16.66 1.61
C SER A 100 3.67 -17.74 2.39
N LYS A 101 3.97 -17.91 3.69
CA LYS A 101 3.30 -18.91 4.52
C LYS A 101 1.79 -18.66 4.66
N GLN A 102 1.37 -17.39 4.70
CA GLN A 102 -0.05 -17.03 4.72
C GLN A 102 -0.76 -17.40 3.41
N ILE A 103 -0.10 -17.17 2.27
CA ILE A 103 -0.61 -17.59 0.96
C ILE A 103 -0.74 -19.11 0.91
N ASP A 104 0.28 -19.85 1.34
CA ASP A 104 0.27 -21.32 1.35
C ASP A 104 -0.89 -21.86 2.23
N GLY A 105 -1.08 -21.29 3.42
CA GLY A 105 -2.18 -21.65 4.33
C GLY A 105 -3.57 -21.42 3.75
N ILE A 106 -3.78 -20.27 3.10
CA ILE A 106 -5.04 -19.93 2.41
C ILE A 106 -5.30 -20.92 1.26
N THR A 107 -4.28 -21.26 0.47
CA THR A 107 -4.46 -22.24 -0.62
C THR A 107 -4.82 -23.65 -0.13
N THR A 108 -4.32 -24.08 1.03
CA THR A 108 -4.72 -25.37 1.63
C THR A 108 -6.14 -25.35 2.21
N ASP A 109 -6.58 -24.23 2.75
CA ASP A 109 -7.94 -24.09 3.29
C ASP A 109 -8.97 -23.97 2.16
N GLU A 110 -8.70 -23.21 1.09
CA GLU A 110 -9.54 -23.13 -0.10
C GLU A 110 -9.65 -24.48 -0.84
N GLN A 111 -8.55 -25.23 -0.97
CA GLN A 111 -8.57 -26.57 -1.57
C GLN A 111 -9.37 -27.58 -0.72
N ASN A 112 -9.33 -27.46 0.60
CA ASN A 112 -10.14 -28.30 1.48
C ASN A 112 -11.63 -27.94 1.42
N ASP A 113 -11.97 -26.66 1.32
CA ASP A 113 -13.37 -26.20 1.22
C ASP A 113 -13.98 -26.53 -0.16
N SER A 114 -13.20 -26.45 -1.24
CA SER A 114 -13.60 -26.92 -2.57
C SER A 114 -13.80 -28.44 -2.63
N LYS A 115 -12.93 -29.24 -1.99
CA LYS A 115 -13.13 -30.71 -1.89
C LYS A 115 -14.35 -31.08 -1.06
N LYS A 116 -14.64 -30.33 0.02
CA LYS A 116 -15.83 -30.55 0.87
C LYS A 116 -17.13 -30.25 0.11
N LYS A 117 -17.18 -29.14 -0.63
CA LYS A 117 -18.32 -28.82 -1.53
C LYS A 117 -18.52 -29.85 -2.63
N LEU A 118 -17.45 -30.36 -3.22
CA LEU A 118 -17.54 -31.42 -4.24
C LEU A 118 -18.05 -32.75 -3.66
N SER A 119 -17.70 -33.08 -2.41
CA SER A 119 -18.21 -34.28 -1.72
C SER A 119 -19.67 -34.18 -1.27
N MET A 120 -20.22 -32.96 -1.13
CA MET A 120 -21.61 -32.72 -0.72
C MET A 120 -22.62 -32.81 -1.90
N ASN A 121 -22.15 -32.72 -3.15
CA ASN A 121 -23.00 -32.81 -4.35
C ASN A 121 -23.07 -34.24 -4.93
N VAL A 122 -22.49 -35.24 -4.27
CA VAL A 122 -22.47 -36.65 -4.71
C VAL A 122 -23.34 -37.55 -3.81
N ILE A 123 -24.27 -36.98 -3.04
CA ILE A 123 -25.31 -37.71 -2.32
C ILE A 123 -26.67 -37.24 -2.80
#